data_AF-A0A0S7Z311-F1
#
_entry.id   AF-A0A0S7Z311-F1
#
_cell.length_a   1.000
_cell.length_b   1.000
_cell.length_c   1.000
_cell.angle_alpha   90.00
_cell.angle_beta   90.00
_cell.angle_gamma   90.00
#
_symmetry.space_group_name_H-M   'P 1'
#
loop_
_entity.id
_entity.type
_entity.pdbx_description
1 polymer ?
#
loop_
_entity_poly.entity_id
_entity_poly.type
_entity_poly.pdbx_seq_one_letter_code
_entity_poly.pdbx_strand_id
1 'polypeptide(L)'
;MVLLLAACVATSTDLRAQDAAHAQYFRAVASYFSLPAEEVAILSDWGIPADEIPVVLFVARRSGVSPEAVVALRESGQSWQALTTRFRVSPAALHVPLRDDAPAGALDGAYSRFRSTPVGSWNTLQLEDAEVIGLVNVRMISQFLDRSVEEVAAASGTTGSYVELLAGLRRR
;
A
#
# COMPACT_ATOMS: atom_id res chain seq x y z
N MET A 1 18.53 41.32 8.76
CA MET A 1 18.43 39.86 8.95
C MET A 1 17.33 39.36 8.03
N VAL A 2 17.67 38.91 6.83
CA VAL A 2 16.69 38.46 5.83
C VAL A 2 16.55 36.95 5.98
N LEU A 3 15.35 36.49 6.36
CA LEU A 3 14.96 35.09 6.35
C LEU A 3 14.69 34.68 4.90
N LEU A 4 15.57 33.84 4.34
CA LEU A 4 15.34 33.14 3.07
C LEU A 4 14.39 31.97 3.33
N LEU A 5 13.11 32.17 3.02
CA LEU A 5 12.17 31.07 2.79
C LEU A 5 12.47 30.49 1.41
N ALA A 6 13.15 29.34 1.36
CA ALA A 6 13.30 28.57 0.14
C ALA A 6 11.96 27.88 -0.17
N ALA A 7 11.13 28.51 -0.99
CA ALA A 7 9.99 27.85 -1.60
C ALA A 7 10.49 27.00 -2.78
N CYS A 8 10.46 25.67 -2.65
CA CYS A 8 10.69 24.77 -3.77
C CYS A 8 9.59 24.97 -4.83
N VAL A 9 9.93 25.56 -5.96
CA VAL A 9 9.02 25.62 -7.12
C VAL A 9 9.15 24.30 -7.88
N ALA A 10 8.15 23.43 -7.75
CA ALA A 10 8.06 22.23 -8.59
C ALA A 10 7.89 22.63 -10.06
N THR A 11 8.64 22.00 -10.98
CA THR A 11 8.55 22.34 -12.40
C THR A 11 7.30 21.74 -13.03
N SER A 12 6.81 22.32 -14.14
CA SER A 12 5.65 21.77 -14.86
C SER A 12 5.88 20.36 -15.44
N THR A 13 7.15 19.92 -15.53
CA THR A 13 7.53 18.55 -15.92
C THR A 13 7.37 17.59 -14.75
N ASP A 14 7.78 18.00 -13.55
CA ASP A 14 7.64 17.19 -12.33
C ASP A 14 6.16 16.93 -12.02
N LEU A 15 5.32 17.95 -12.11
CA LEU A 15 3.87 17.82 -11.91
C LEU A 15 3.25 16.82 -12.89
N ARG A 16 3.59 16.91 -14.19
CA ARG A 16 3.09 15.96 -15.20
C ARG A 16 3.57 14.53 -14.97
N ALA A 17 4.82 14.37 -14.53
CA ALA A 17 5.36 13.05 -14.21
C ALA A 17 4.66 12.43 -12.99
N GLN A 18 4.38 13.25 -11.97
CA GLN A 18 3.62 12.86 -10.79
C GLN A 18 2.17 12.48 -11.13
N ASP A 19 1.49 13.25 -11.97
CA ASP A 19 0.13 12.94 -12.44
C ASP A 19 0.10 11.62 -13.21
N ALA A 20 1.09 11.40 -14.10
CA ALA A 20 1.21 10.16 -14.85
C ALA A 20 1.47 8.95 -13.93
N ALA A 21 2.29 9.12 -12.88
CA ALA A 21 2.55 8.09 -11.88
C ALA A 21 1.28 7.73 -11.10
N HIS A 22 0.53 8.72 -10.62
CA HIS A 22 -0.75 8.49 -9.92
C HIS A 22 -1.77 7.81 -10.83
N ALA A 23 -1.96 8.32 -12.05
CA ALA A 23 -2.88 7.72 -13.01
C ALA A 23 -2.53 6.26 -13.32
N GLN A 24 -1.23 5.95 -13.38
CA GLN A 24 -0.79 4.58 -13.58
C GLN A 24 -1.02 3.70 -12.35
N TYR A 25 -0.73 4.22 -11.17
CA TYR A 25 -0.95 3.52 -9.93
C TYR A 25 -2.45 3.22 -9.73
N PHE A 26 -3.35 4.17 -9.98
CA PHE A 26 -4.79 3.92 -9.92
C PHE A 26 -5.29 2.92 -10.96
N ARG A 27 -4.67 2.85 -12.14
CA ARG A 27 -4.94 1.74 -13.08
C ARG A 27 -4.53 0.39 -12.50
N ALA A 28 -3.45 0.32 -11.73
CA ALA A 28 -3.04 -0.90 -11.06
C ALA A 28 -4.03 -1.31 -9.95
N VAL A 29 -4.47 -0.35 -9.15
CA VAL A 29 -5.53 -0.55 -8.14
C VAL A 29 -6.81 -1.08 -8.80
N ALA A 30 -7.30 -0.38 -9.82
CA ALA A 30 -8.51 -0.77 -10.56
C ALA A 30 -8.41 -2.19 -11.13
N SER A 31 -7.28 -2.52 -11.77
CA SER A 31 -7.02 -3.85 -12.33
C SER A 31 -7.03 -4.94 -11.25
N TYR A 32 -6.30 -4.72 -10.15
CA TYR A 32 -6.16 -5.69 -9.07
C TYR A 32 -7.49 -5.99 -8.35
N PHE A 33 -8.31 -4.97 -8.12
CA PHE A 33 -9.62 -5.13 -7.49
C PHE A 33 -10.76 -5.41 -8.48
N SER A 34 -10.46 -5.42 -9.78
CA SER A 34 -11.44 -5.58 -10.87
C SER A 34 -12.55 -4.51 -10.82
N LEU A 35 -12.16 -3.26 -10.55
CA LEU A 35 -13.05 -2.11 -10.50
C LEU A 35 -12.91 -1.24 -11.76
N PRO A 36 -13.97 -0.52 -12.16
CA PRO A 36 -13.86 0.60 -13.10
C PRO A 36 -12.87 1.66 -12.61
N ALA A 37 -12.16 2.30 -13.54
CA ALA A 37 -11.21 3.37 -13.20
C ALA A 37 -11.88 4.58 -12.53
N GLU A 38 -13.14 4.85 -12.86
CA GLU A 38 -13.95 5.92 -12.25
C GLU A 38 -14.21 5.67 -10.76
N GLU A 39 -14.41 4.43 -10.33
CA GLU A 39 -14.61 4.12 -8.90
C GLU A 39 -13.35 4.40 -8.09
N VAL A 40 -12.18 4.10 -8.63
CA VAL A 40 -10.90 4.43 -7.98
C VAL A 40 -10.66 5.94 -7.95
N ALA A 41 -11.08 6.68 -8.98
CA ALA A 41 -11.00 8.13 -9.00
C ALA A 41 -11.88 8.75 -7.90
N ILE A 42 -13.11 8.26 -7.72
CA ILE A 42 -14.01 8.71 -6.64
C ILE A 42 -13.36 8.47 -5.27
N LEU A 43 -12.76 7.31 -5.05
CA LEU A 43 -12.04 7.03 -3.80
C LEU A 43 -10.86 7.97 -3.57
N SER A 44 -10.16 8.38 -4.63
CA SER A 44 -9.06 9.33 -4.53
C SER A 44 -9.50 10.74 -4.16
N ASP A 45 -10.76 11.10 -4.44
CA ASP A 45 -11.34 12.40 -4.06
C ASP A 45 -11.66 12.48 -2.56
N TRP A 46 -11.65 11.35 -1.84
CA TRP A 46 -11.96 11.31 -0.40
C TRP A 46 -10.77 11.67 0.51
N GLY A 47 -9.67 12.20 -0.04
CA GLY A 47 -8.55 12.74 0.75
C GLY A 47 -7.67 11.69 1.45
N ILE A 48 -7.86 10.41 1.13
CA ILE A 48 -7.04 9.31 1.64
C ILE A 48 -5.73 9.26 0.85
N PRO A 49 -4.57 9.00 1.48
CA PRO A 49 -3.34 8.78 0.76
C PRO A 49 -3.48 7.70 -0.31
N ALA A 50 -2.92 7.92 -1.50
CA ALA A 50 -3.04 6.99 -2.63
C ALA A 50 -2.63 5.55 -2.25
N ASP A 51 -1.54 5.41 -1.47
CA ASP A 51 -1.01 4.13 -1.02
C ASP A 51 -1.95 3.38 -0.06
N GLU A 52 -2.90 4.06 0.57
CA GLU A 52 -3.89 3.49 1.48
C GLU A 52 -5.19 3.04 0.77
N ILE A 53 -5.49 3.55 -0.43
CA ILE A 53 -6.68 3.15 -1.20
C ILE A 53 -6.77 1.62 -1.42
N PRO A 54 -5.69 0.92 -1.81
CA PRO A 54 -5.71 -0.54 -1.89
C PRO A 54 -6.04 -1.22 -0.57
N VAL A 55 -5.63 -0.66 0.56
CA VAL A 55 -5.89 -1.23 1.89
C VAL A 55 -7.38 -1.12 2.23
N VAL A 56 -7.99 0.05 1.96
CA VAL A 56 -9.44 0.27 2.09
C VAL A 56 -10.19 -0.81 1.31
N LEU A 57 -9.86 -0.96 0.02
CA LEU A 57 -10.51 -1.93 -0.88
C LEU A 57 -10.28 -3.37 -0.43
N PHE A 58 -9.07 -3.69 0.03
CA PHE A 58 -8.73 -5.03 0.53
C PHE A 58 -9.56 -5.38 1.77
N VAL A 59 -9.64 -4.48 2.75
CA VAL A 59 -10.41 -4.68 3.98
C VAL A 59 -11.91 -4.77 3.68
N ALA A 60 -12.44 -3.85 2.88
CA ALA A 60 -13.84 -3.82 2.46
C ALA A 60 -14.24 -5.14 1.79
N ARG A 61 -13.50 -5.56 0.75
CA ARG A 61 -13.77 -6.81 0.01
C ARG A 61 -13.69 -8.05 0.90
N ARG A 62 -12.73 -8.10 1.83
CA ARG A 62 -12.53 -9.28 2.69
C ARG A 62 -13.56 -9.41 3.80
N SER A 63 -14.10 -8.28 4.28
CA SER A 63 -15.06 -8.24 5.38
C SER A 63 -16.51 -8.05 4.95
N GLY A 64 -16.75 -7.71 3.67
CA GLY A 64 -18.09 -7.47 3.11
C GLY A 64 -18.69 -6.14 3.54
N VAL A 65 -17.89 -5.21 4.07
CA VAL A 65 -18.31 -3.85 4.43
C VAL A 65 -18.04 -2.89 3.26
N SER A 66 -18.70 -1.74 3.26
CA SER A 66 -18.48 -0.74 2.21
C SER A 66 -17.13 -0.02 2.41
N PRO A 67 -16.44 0.38 1.31
CA PRO A 67 -15.24 1.20 1.40
C PRO A 67 -15.44 2.45 2.26
N GLU A 68 -16.54 3.19 2.08
CA GLU A 68 -16.90 4.41 2.82
C GLU A 68 -16.83 4.20 4.34
N ALA A 69 -17.32 3.06 4.84
CA ALA A 69 -17.30 2.75 6.26
C ALA A 69 -15.88 2.53 6.80
N VAL A 70 -14.99 1.95 5.99
CA VAL A 70 -13.56 1.79 6.34
C VAL A 70 -12.88 3.15 6.37
N VAL A 71 -13.16 3.99 5.37
CA VAL A 71 -12.62 5.35 5.23
C VAL A 71 -13.02 6.23 6.41
N ALA A 72 -14.31 6.29 6.76
CA ALA A 72 -14.78 7.10 7.87
C ALA A 72 -14.09 6.73 9.21
N LEU A 73 -13.85 5.44 9.44
CA LEU A 73 -13.12 5.01 10.64
C LEU A 73 -11.63 5.34 10.58
N ARG A 74 -11.02 5.26 9.39
CA ARG A 74 -9.63 5.67 9.17
C ARG A 74 -9.46 7.17 9.46
N GLU A 75 -10.36 8.00 8.95
CA GLU A 75 -10.40 9.45 9.19
C GLU A 75 -10.64 9.80 10.67
N SER A 76 -11.37 8.96 11.42
CA SER A 76 -11.52 9.13 12.87
C SER A 76 -10.23 8.83 13.67
N GLY A 77 -9.13 8.50 13.00
CA GLY A 77 -7.83 8.26 13.60
C GLY A 77 -7.55 6.81 13.99
N GLN A 78 -8.33 5.83 13.50
CA GLN A 78 -8.03 4.43 13.76
C GLN A 78 -6.83 3.96 12.92
N SER A 79 -5.96 3.16 13.56
CA SER A 79 -4.84 2.51 12.88
C SER A 79 -5.32 1.39 11.96
N TRP A 80 -4.55 1.06 10.94
CA TRP A 80 -4.83 -0.09 10.08
C TRP A 80 -4.85 -1.40 10.86
N GLN A 81 -4.03 -1.54 11.89
CA GLN A 81 -4.08 -2.69 12.81
C GLN A 81 -5.44 -2.79 13.53
N ALA A 82 -5.97 -1.67 14.02
CA ALA A 82 -7.28 -1.64 14.68
C ALA A 82 -8.42 -1.96 13.70
N LEU A 83 -8.36 -1.38 12.49
CA LEU A 83 -9.36 -1.61 11.44
C LEU A 83 -9.36 -3.06 10.96
N THR A 84 -8.20 -3.62 10.63
CA THR A 84 -8.08 -5.02 10.20
C THR A 84 -8.55 -5.98 11.29
N THR A 85 -8.22 -5.71 12.56
CA THR A 85 -8.76 -6.47 13.71
C THR A 85 -10.29 -6.36 13.81
N ARG A 86 -10.84 -5.14 13.76
CA ARG A 86 -12.29 -4.86 13.83
C ARG A 86 -13.05 -5.60 12.74
N PHE A 87 -12.50 -5.61 11.53
CA PHE A 87 -13.10 -6.24 10.35
C PHE A 87 -12.64 -7.69 10.12
N ARG A 88 -11.94 -8.30 11.10
CA ARG A 88 -11.48 -9.69 11.10
C ARG A 88 -10.62 -10.06 9.88
N VAL A 89 -9.85 -9.10 9.37
CA VAL A 89 -8.79 -9.31 8.40
C VAL A 89 -7.51 -9.61 9.18
N SER A 90 -7.11 -10.87 9.25
CA SER A 90 -5.94 -11.25 10.05
C SER A 90 -4.62 -10.96 9.33
N PRO A 91 -3.49 -10.83 10.06
CA PRO A 91 -2.16 -10.71 9.45
C PRO A 91 -1.83 -11.86 8.49
N ALA A 92 -2.32 -13.07 8.76
CA ALA A 92 -2.14 -14.21 7.87
C ALA A 92 -2.80 -14.00 6.49
N ALA A 93 -3.92 -13.24 6.41
CA ALA A 93 -4.54 -12.89 5.13
C ALA A 93 -3.75 -11.82 4.36
N LEU A 94 -2.98 -10.98 5.08
CA LEU A 94 -2.12 -9.95 4.51
C LEU A 94 -0.77 -10.51 4.04
N HIS A 95 -0.30 -11.61 4.62
CA HIS A 95 0.99 -12.22 4.31
C HIS A 95 1.21 -12.51 2.82
N VAL A 96 2.32 -12.05 2.27
CA VAL A 96 2.77 -12.39 0.90
C VAL A 96 3.89 -13.43 1.02
N PRO A 97 3.88 -14.54 0.25
CA PRO A 97 4.96 -15.52 0.35
C PRO A 97 6.30 -14.90 -0.11
N LEU A 98 7.30 -14.88 0.77
CA LEU A 98 8.69 -14.59 0.42
C LEU A 98 9.57 -15.76 0.84
N ARG A 99 10.68 -15.97 0.12
CA ARG A 99 11.73 -16.87 0.60
C ARG A 99 12.31 -16.38 1.93
N ASP A 100 12.79 -17.31 2.76
CA ASP A 100 13.36 -16.98 4.07
C ASP A 100 14.62 -16.11 3.99
N ASP A 101 15.39 -16.24 2.92
CA ASP A 101 16.61 -15.49 2.64
C ASP A 101 16.38 -14.20 1.82
N ALA A 102 15.14 -13.97 1.35
CA ALA A 102 14.84 -12.81 0.53
C ALA A 102 14.77 -11.52 1.37
N PRO A 103 15.31 -10.40 0.87
CA PRO A 103 15.10 -9.09 1.47
C PRO A 103 13.62 -8.68 1.36
N ALA A 104 13.07 -8.15 2.45
CA ALA A 104 11.66 -7.69 2.48
C ALA A 104 11.54 -6.16 2.42
N GLY A 105 12.66 -5.43 2.44
CA GLY A 105 12.71 -3.98 2.26
C GLY A 105 11.93 -3.25 3.35
N ALA A 106 10.93 -2.46 2.98
CA ALA A 106 10.08 -1.77 3.95
C ALA A 106 9.29 -2.73 4.87
N LEU A 107 9.24 -4.02 4.54
CA LEU A 107 8.54 -5.06 5.30
C LEU A 107 9.45 -5.92 6.19
N ASP A 108 10.75 -5.59 6.34
CA ASP A 108 11.69 -6.39 7.14
C ASP A 108 11.20 -6.64 8.57
N GLY A 109 10.55 -5.65 9.21
CA GLY A 109 9.92 -5.79 10.52
C GLY A 109 8.82 -6.87 10.56
N ALA A 110 7.90 -6.82 9.59
CA ALA A 110 6.81 -7.76 9.47
C ALA A 110 7.33 -9.19 9.20
N TYR A 111 8.28 -9.35 8.28
CA TYR A 111 8.81 -10.68 7.96
C TYR A 111 9.70 -11.25 9.07
N SER A 112 10.40 -10.42 9.85
CA SER A 112 11.05 -10.87 11.08
C SER A 112 10.04 -11.51 12.04
N ARG A 113 8.86 -10.89 12.22
CA ARG A 113 7.76 -11.44 13.02
C ARG A 113 7.15 -12.71 12.41
N PHE A 114 6.87 -12.73 11.11
CA PHE A 114 6.31 -13.92 10.45
C PHE A 114 7.24 -15.12 10.54
N ARG A 115 8.54 -14.93 10.29
CA ARG A 115 9.55 -16.01 10.31
C ARG A 115 9.83 -16.54 11.71
N SER A 116 9.73 -15.70 12.75
CA SER A 116 9.92 -16.10 14.15
C SER A 116 8.67 -16.67 14.81
N THR A 117 7.51 -16.63 14.14
CA THR A 117 6.22 -17.06 14.68
C THR A 117 5.69 -18.28 13.95
N PRO A 118 5.26 -19.34 14.65
CA PRO A 118 4.61 -20.48 14.01
C PRO A 118 3.40 -20.06 13.16
N VAL A 119 3.24 -20.65 11.98
CA VAL A 119 2.18 -20.28 11.01
C VAL A 119 0.78 -20.27 11.63
N GLY A 120 0.48 -21.22 12.52
CA GLY A 120 -0.81 -21.29 13.23
C GLY A 120 -1.12 -20.09 14.14
N SER A 121 -0.10 -19.30 14.49
CA SER A 121 -0.19 -18.12 15.35
C SER A 121 -0.13 -16.80 14.58
N TRP A 122 -0.04 -16.83 13.25
CA TRP A 122 0.04 -15.60 12.45
C TRP A 122 -1.19 -14.70 12.58
N ASN A 123 -2.35 -15.27 12.91
CA ASN A 123 -3.59 -14.50 13.07
C ASN A 123 -3.54 -13.47 14.21
N THR A 124 -2.62 -13.60 15.16
CA THR A 124 -2.51 -12.71 16.33
C THR A 124 -1.34 -11.74 16.26
N LEU A 125 -0.58 -11.76 15.16
CA LEU A 125 0.53 -10.83 14.97
C LEU A 125 0.04 -9.38 14.97
N GLN A 126 0.87 -8.51 15.55
CA GLN A 126 0.66 -7.07 15.44
C GLN A 126 1.47 -6.58 14.25
N LEU A 127 0.82 -5.87 13.33
CA LEU A 127 1.44 -5.19 12.20
C LEU A 127 1.34 -3.68 12.42
N GLU A 128 2.35 -2.95 11.97
CA GLU A 128 2.29 -1.49 11.94
C GLU A 128 1.50 -1.01 10.71
N ASP A 129 1.01 0.24 10.73
CA ASP A 129 0.24 0.80 9.61
C ASP A 129 1.02 0.71 8.29
N ALA A 130 2.30 1.08 8.31
CA ALA A 130 3.18 1.00 7.14
C ALA A 130 3.34 -0.44 6.60
N GLU A 131 3.26 -1.44 7.48
CA GLU A 131 3.39 -2.85 7.09
C GLU A 131 2.10 -3.38 6.48
N VAL A 132 0.94 -3.01 7.02
CA VAL A 132 -0.35 -3.34 6.41
C VAL A 132 -0.45 -2.70 5.03
N ILE A 133 -0.10 -1.42 4.92
CA ILE A 133 -0.03 -0.70 3.64
C ILE A 133 0.91 -1.42 2.68
N GLY A 134 2.12 -1.73 3.13
CA GLY A 134 3.13 -2.34 2.28
C GLY A 134 2.79 -3.75 1.81
N LEU A 135 2.24 -4.61 2.67
CA LEU A 135 1.85 -5.97 2.28
C LEU A 135 0.80 -5.97 1.17
N VAL A 136 -0.20 -5.10 1.27
CA VAL A 136 -1.24 -4.98 0.23
C VAL A 136 -0.65 -4.41 -1.06
N ASN A 137 0.19 -3.37 -0.95
CA ASN A 137 0.80 -2.73 -2.11
C ASN A 137 1.79 -3.64 -2.85
N VAL A 138 2.68 -4.33 -2.13
CA VAL A 138 3.64 -5.27 -2.73
C VAL A 138 2.90 -6.36 -3.51
N ARG A 139 1.84 -6.92 -2.93
CA ARG A 139 0.99 -7.93 -3.61
C ARG A 139 0.37 -7.37 -4.88
N MET A 140 -0.23 -6.19 -4.81
CA MET A 140 -0.92 -5.55 -5.93
C MET A 140 0.05 -5.17 -7.06
N ILE A 141 1.19 -4.55 -6.73
CA ILE A 141 2.20 -4.12 -7.70
C ILE A 141 2.87 -5.33 -8.37
N SER A 142 3.21 -6.36 -7.60
CA SER A 142 3.77 -7.61 -8.13
C SER A 142 2.83 -8.24 -9.17
N GLN A 143 1.54 -8.37 -8.84
CA GLN A 143 0.56 -8.91 -9.77
C GLN A 143 0.34 -8.02 -10.99
N PHE A 144 0.28 -6.70 -10.82
CA PHE A 144 0.02 -5.77 -11.91
C PHE A 144 1.18 -5.68 -12.92
N LEU A 145 2.42 -5.74 -12.43
CA LEU A 145 3.62 -5.67 -13.27
C LEU A 145 4.13 -7.04 -13.75
N ASP A 146 3.51 -8.14 -13.29
CA ASP A 146 4.00 -9.51 -13.49
C ASP A 146 5.47 -9.66 -13.05
N ARG A 147 5.79 -9.10 -11.87
CA ARG A 147 7.12 -9.12 -11.23
C ARG A 147 7.08 -9.97 -9.99
N SER A 148 8.22 -10.54 -9.57
CA SER A 148 8.25 -11.32 -8.34
C SER A 148 7.98 -10.45 -7.12
N VAL A 149 7.34 -11.03 -6.11
CA VAL A 149 7.06 -10.37 -4.84
C VAL A 149 8.34 -9.98 -4.11
N GLU A 150 9.41 -10.76 -4.25
CA GLU A 150 10.74 -10.46 -3.71
C GLU A 150 11.35 -9.20 -4.35
N GLU A 151 11.24 -9.04 -5.67
CA GLU A 151 11.76 -7.86 -6.37
C GLU A 151 11.05 -6.58 -5.90
N VAL A 152 9.72 -6.64 -5.82
CA VAL A 152 8.90 -5.50 -5.39
C VAL A 152 9.13 -5.19 -3.90
N ALA A 153 9.19 -6.21 -3.04
CA ALA A 153 9.47 -6.04 -1.62
C ALA A 153 10.86 -5.44 -1.39
N ALA A 154 11.91 -5.94 -2.05
CA ALA A 154 13.25 -5.38 -1.94
C ALA A 154 13.30 -3.91 -2.36
N ALA A 155 12.66 -3.56 -3.49
CA ALA A 155 12.63 -2.19 -3.99
C ALA A 155 11.84 -1.23 -3.07
N SER A 156 10.85 -1.73 -2.32
CA SER A 156 10.08 -0.91 -1.37
C SER A 156 10.95 -0.29 -0.27
N GLY A 157 12.07 -0.90 0.10
CA GLY A 157 13.00 -0.34 1.11
C GLY A 157 13.73 0.93 0.67
N THR A 158 13.57 1.36 -0.59
CA THR A 158 14.26 2.52 -1.18
C THR A 158 13.36 3.72 -1.45
N THR A 159 12.05 3.61 -1.19
CA THR A 159 11.07 4.68 -1.43
C THR A 159 10.04 4.74 -0.31
N GLY A 160 9.54 5.94 -0.03
CA GLY A 160 8.43 6.16 0.90
C GLY A 160 7.05 6.11 0.25
N SER A 161 6.96 5.86 -1.06
CA SER A 161 5.70 5.87 -1.81
C SER A 161 5.57 4.69 -2.77
N TYR A 162 4.44 3.99 -2.69
CA TYR A 162 4.15 2.87 -3.60
C TYR A 162 3.73 3.34 -5.00
N VAL A 163 3.21 4.57 -5.13
CA VAL A 163 3.04 5.26 -6.42
C VAL A 163 4.38 5.39 -7.14
N GLU A 164 5.40 5.90 -6.45
CA GLU A 164 6.74 6.07 -7.02
C GLU A 164 7.43 4.73 -7.29
N LEU A 165 7.27 3.76 -6.39
CA LEU A 165 7.79 2.40 -6.56
C LEU A 165 7.30 1.79 -7.88
N LEU A 166 5.99 1.80 -8.12
CA LEU A 166 5.38 1.26 -9.32
C LEU A 166 5.84 2.00 -10.58
N ALA A 167 5.92 3.34 -10.52
CA ALA A 167 6.41 4.14 -11.64
C ALA A 167 7.89 3.84 -11.95
N GLY A 168 8.72 3.64 -10.92
CA GLY A 168 10.12 3.29 -11.04
C GLY A 168 10.36 1.90 -11.62
N LEU A 169 9.63 0.89 -11.13
CA LEU A 169 9.76 -0.50 -11.57
C LEU A 169 9.31 -0.70 -13.03
N ARG A 170 8.30 0.04 -13.50
CA ARG A 170 7.87 -0.06 -14.92
C ARG A 170 8.91 0.51 -15.90
N ARG A 171 9.74 1.45 -15.49
CA ARG A 171 10.75 2.07 -16.37
C ARG A 171 12.00 1.19 -16.55
N ARG A 172 12.14 0.12 -15.77
CA ARG A 172 13.27 -0.82 -15.82
C ARG A 172 12.90 -2.05 -16.64
#